data_AF-A0A4Q4KSE1-F1
#
_entry.id   AF-A0A4Q4KSE1-F1
#
_cell.length_a   1.000
_cell.length_b   1.000
_cell.length_c   1.000
_cell.angle_alpha   90.00
_cell.angle_beta   90.00
_cell.angle_gamma   90.00
#
_symmetry.space_group_name_H-M   'P 1'
#
loop_
_entity.id
_entity.type
_entity.pdbx_description
1 polymer ?
#
loop_
_entity_poly.entity_id
_entity_poly.type
_entity_poly.pdbx_seq_one_letter_code
_entity_poly.pdbx_strand_id
1 'polypeptide(L)'
;MFKSNTTFNISLFLIGILFISLNFNSSTEEISKYDENSPRTLLVKYGEQVFENEKCSRCHVLNVEDENKRKKSLDGYGGLKSSTFIATLLINPKDVNPGTRMPSFKKLLTTNLEKSVLRDVFKDISISDADFETAWKTINQEANSLKKEIDKEGVYTHPISEATALIAFLQNIPSSEAQKEINQIKKQEVDKENKAEGFFIKNSDSIVEQLAKNDKNISLGKELYENRCAMCHGENGEGMIGPNLTDDYWINGGSTKDISEIIINGSPRGMPASKSVLTPIEIGQIVTYMMAIKGTNHPDGKEPQGEKE
;
A
#
# COMPACT_ATOMS: atom_id res chain seq x y z
N MET A 1 76.73 6.82 -54.42
CA MET A 1 76.22 6.83 -53.03
C MET A 1 74.88 7.58 -53.06
N PHE A 2 73.76 6.86 -52.86
CA PHE A 2 72.33 7.25 -52.75
C PHE A 2 71.70 8.20 -53.82
N LYS A 3 70.93 7.69 -54.81
CA LYS A 3 69.48 7.32 -54.87
C LYS A 3 68.47 8.49 -54.76
N SER A 4 67.71 8.75 -55.85
CA SER A 4 66.23 8.84 -55.80
C SER A 4 65.66 8.64 -57.22
N ASN A 5 64.73 7.68 -57.37
CA ASN A 5 63.99 7.39 -58.60
C ASN A 5 62.56 7.92 -58.45
N THR A 6 62.05 8.62 -59.46
CA THR A 6 60.64 8.99 -59.60
C THR A 6 60.07 8.28 -60.83
N THR A 7 59.04 7.46 -60.62
CA THR A 7 58.24 6.84 -61.69
C THR A 7 56.79 7.31 -61.55
N PHE A 8 56.27 7.88 -62.64
CA PHE A 8 54.89 8.31 -62.83
C PHE A 8 54.10 7.12 -63.37
N ASN A 9 52.97 6.75 -62.73
CA ASN A 9 52.07 5.71 -63.24
C ASN A 9 50.66 6.29 -63.43
N ILE A 10 50.13 6.07 -64.64
CA ILE A 10 48.84 6.51 -65.14
C ILE A 10 47.72 5.65 -64.52
N SER A 11 46.69 6.32 -64.01
CA SER A 11 45.53 5.72 -63.34
C SER A 11 44.55 5.12 -64.36
N LEU A 12 44.18 3.85 -64.16
CA LEU A 12 43.08 3.18 -64.86
C LEU A 12 41.87 3.14 -63.91
N PHE A 13 40.76 3.76 -64.32
CA PHE A 13 39.49 3.79 -63.59
C PHE A 13 38.83 2.40 -63.60
N LEU A 14 38.58 1.84 -62.41
CA LEU A 14 37.65 0.72 -62.20
C LEU A 14 36.55 1.16 -61.24
N ILE A 15 35.32 1.16 -61.74
CA ILE A 15 34.10 1.52 -61.03
C ILE A 15 33.80 0.42 -60.00
N GLY A 16 34.00 0.72 -58.72
CA GLY A 16 33.53 -0.10 -57.61
C GLY A 16 32.10 0.29 -57.24
N ILE A 17 31.14 -0.60 -57.46
CA ILE A 17 29.79 -0.49 -56.91
C ILE A 17 29.89 -0.76 -55.40
N LEU A 18 29.77 0.31 -54.62
CA LEU A 18 29.70 0.28 -53.17
C LEU A 18 28.30 -0.24 -52.77
N PHE A 19 28.20 -1.52 -52.40
CA PHE A 19 27.02 -2.01 -51.67
C PHE A 19 27.03 -1.37 -50.28
N ILE A 20 26.24 -0.30 -50.11
CA ILE A 20 25.91 0.24 -48.80
C ILE A 20 24.86 -0.70 -48.20
N SER A 21 25.30 -1.60 -47.33
CA SER A 21 24.41 -2.33 -46.43
C SER A 21 23.84 -1.33 -45.43
N LEU A 22 22.61 -0.87 -45.67
CA LEU A 22 21.84 -0.16 -44.65
C LEU A 22 21.36 -1.18 -43.62
N ASN A 23 22.08 -1.30 -42.50
CA ASN A 23 21.58 -1.99 -41.31
C ASN A 23 20.47 -1.12 -40.68
N PHE A 24 19.21 -1.48 -40.95
CA PHE A 24 18.07 -1.01 -40.18
C PHE A 24 18.00 -1.82 -38.88
N ASN A 25 18.46 -1.24 -37.77
CA ASN A 25 18.52 -1.89 -36.45
C ASN A 25 17.60 -1.26 -35.40
N SER A 26 16.48 -0.63 -35.81
CA SER A 26 15.62 0.09 -34.84
C SER A 26 14.72 -0.83 -33.99
N SER A 27 14.38 -2.03 -34.45
CA SER A 27 13.44 -2.92 -33.75
C SER A 27 14.06 -3.65 -32.54
N THR A 28 15.34 -4.02 -32.64
CA THR A 28 16.06 -4.72 -31.56
C THR A 28 16.30 -3.80 -30.36
N GLU A 29 16.61 -2.53 -30.62
CA GLU A 29 16.79 -1.49 -29.60
C GLU A 29 15.48 -1.24 -28.84
N GLU A 30 14.33 -1.23 -29.54
CA GLU A 30 13.02 -1.08 -28.91
C GLU A 30 12.58 -2.26 -28.05
N ILE A 31 13.04 -3.48 -28.32
CA ILE A 31 12.76 -4.64 -27.46
C ILE A 31 13.73 -4.67 -26.27
N SER A 32 14.99 -4.28 -26.52
CA SER A 32 16.03 -4.24 -25.48
C SER A 32 15.72 -3.28 -24.33
N LYS A 33 14.82 -2.31 -24.53
CA LYS A 33 14.34 -1.40 -23.47
C LYS A 33 13.47 -2.10 -22.41
N TYR A 34 13.11 -3.35 -22.64
CA TYR A 34 12.28 -4.17 -21.77
C TYR A 34 13.13 -5.33 -21.21
N ASP A 35 13.85 -5.07 -20.11
CA ASP A 35 14.66 -6.08 -19.42
C ASP A 35 13.89 -6.78 -18.28
N GLU A 36 14.33 -7.97 -17.88
CA GLU A 36 13.69 -8.84 -16.87
C GLU A 36 13.66 -8.25 -15.44
N ASN A 37 14.48 -7.24 -15.15
CA ASN A 37 14.59 -6.53 -13.89
C ASN A 37 13.92 -5.12 -13.93
N SER A 38 13.31 -4.75 -15.05
CA SER A 38 12.63 -3.47 -15.23
C SER A 38 11.13 -3.58 -14.90
N PRO A 39 10.51 -2.58 -14.26
CA PRO A 39 9.04 -2.53 -14.09
C PRO A 39 8.27 -2.42 -15.42
N ARG A 40 8.96 -2.41 -16.56
CA ARG A 40 8.40 -2.44 -17.92
C ARG A 40 8.76 -3.74 -18.65
N THR A 41 8.67 -4.90 -18.02
CA THR A 41 8.92 -6.15 -18.75
C THR A 41 7.92 -6.37 -19.90
N LEU A 42 8.22 -7.29 -20.82
CA LEU A 42 7.30 -7.61 -21.91
C LEU A 42 5.99 -8.24 -21.40
N LEU A 43 6.03 -9.00 -20.31
CA LEU A 43 4.85 -9.54 -19.64
C LEU A 43 3.96 -8.45 -19.05
N VAL A 44 4.54 -7.38 -18.48
CA VAL A 44 3.79 -6.21 -17.99
C VAL A 44 3.01 -5.55 -19.14
N LYS A 45 3.63 -5.39 -20.31
CA LYS A 45 2.97 -4.84 -21.50
C LYS A 45 1.89 -5.76 -22.07
N TYR A 46 2.13 -7.07 -22.05
CA TYR A 46 1.09 -8.03 -22.36
C TYR A 46 -0.09 -7.92 -21.39
N GLY A 47 0.17 -7.80 -20.08
CA GLY A 47 -0.85 -7.62 -19.05
C GLY A 47 -1.65 -6.35 -19.20
N GLU A 48 -1.01 -5.25 -19.62
CA GLU A 48 -1.68 -3.99 -19.97
C GLU A 48 -2.65 -4.21 -21.15
N GLN A 49 -2.26 -4.99 -22.16
CA GLN A 49 -3.16 -5.35 -23.25
C GLN A 49 -4.33 -6.22 -22.79
N VAL A 50 -4.10 -7.18 -21.88
CA VAL A 50 -5.18 -7.97 -21.25
C VAL A 50 -6.14 -7.06 -20.47
N PHE A 51 -5.62 -6.06 -19.74
CA PHE A 51 -6.41 -5.08 -19.00
C PHE A 51 -7.37 -4.30 -19.92
N GLU A 52 -6.90 -3.90 -21.11
CA GLU A 52 -7.73 -3.24 -22.12
C GLU A 52 -8.74 -4.19 -22.78
N ASN A 53 -8.34 -5.43 -23.08
CA ASN A 53 -9.22 -6.45 -23.66
C ASN A 53 -10.40 -6.76 -22.73
N GLU A 54 -10.14 -6.83 -21.43
CA GLU A 54 -11.14 -7.02 -20.37
C GLU A 54 -11.89 -5.74 -20.00
N LYS A 55 -11.59 -4.63 -20.68
CA LYS A 55 -12.24 -3.32 -20.54
C LYS A 55 -12.18 -2.78 -19.10
N CYS A 56 -11.10 -3.10 -18.38
CA CYS A 56 -10.88 -2.62 -17.02
C CYS A 56 -10.84 -1.08 -16.95
N SER A 57 -10.37 -0.43 -18.02
CA SER A 57 -10.36 1.02 -18.22
C SER A 57 -11.76 1.68 -18.21
N ARG A 58 -12.85 0.90 -18.27
CA ARG A 58 -14.22 1.41 -18.05
C ARG A 58 -14.48 1.81 -16.61
N CYS A 59 -13.85 1.14 -15.66
CA CYS A 59 -14.03 1.33 -14.22
C CYS A 59 -12.77 1.85 -13.53
N HIS A 60 -11.62 1.81 -14.20
CA HIS A 60 -10.34 2.21 -13.64
C HIS A 60 -9.62 3.23 -14.51
N VAL A 61 -8.78 4.04 -13.86
CA VAL A 61 -7.82 4.94 -14.49
C VAL A 61 -6.45 4.66 -13.88
N LEU A 62 -5.38 4.97 -14.61
CA LEU A 62 -4.01 4.69 -14.16
C LEU A 62 -3.35 5.89 -13.47
N ASN A 63 -3.92 7.09 -13.61
CA ASN A 63 -3.48 8.30 -12.90
C ASN A 63 -4.56 8.76 -11.93
N VAL A 64 -4.14 9.24 -10.75
CA VAL A 64 -5.05 9.73 -9.71
C VAL A 64 -5.83 10.97 -10.16
N GLU A 65 -5.25 11.79 -11.04
CA GLU A 65 -5.86 13.01 -11.57
C GLU A 65 -7.11 12.71 -12.43
N ASP A 66 -7.18 11.51 -13.00
CA ASP A 66 -8.31 11.07 -13.83
C ASP A 66 -9.44 10.41 -12.99
N GLU A 67 -9.25 10.25 -11.67
CA GLU A 67 -10.24 9.63 -10.79
C GLU A 67 -11.54 10.45 -10.75
N ASN A 68 -12.67 9.75 -10.71
CA ASN A 68 -13.96 10.39 -10.53
C ASN A 68 -14.96 9.45 -9.81
N LYS A 69 -16.22 9.88 -9.70
CA LYS A 69 -17.26 9.10 -9.02
C LYS A 69 -17.53 7.72 -9.65
N ARG A 70 -17.19 7.51 -10.92
CA ARG A 70 -17.44 6.27 -11.67
C ARG A 70 -16.18 5.43 -11.86
N LYS A 71 -15.01 6.06 -11.96
CA LYS A 71 -13.74 5.37 -12.19
C LYS A 71 -12.81 5.53 -11.01
N LYS A 72 -12.19 4.44 -10.57
CA LYS A 72 -11.23 4.41 -9.46
C LYS A 72 -9.80 4.33 -9.95
N SER A 73 -8.93 5.16 -9.38
CA SER A 73 -7.51 5.16 -9.70
C SER A 73 -6.83 3.88 -9.24
N LEU A 74 -5.93 3.38 -10.08
CA LEU A 74 -4.94 2.36 -9.77
C LEU A 74 -3.52 2.95 -9.74
N ASP A 75 -3.40 4.28 -9.72
CA ASP A 75 -2.13 4.98 -9.66
C ASP A 75 -1.31 4.56 -8.43
N GLY A 76 -0.08 4.14 -8.65
CA GLY A 76 0.78 3.61 -7.59
C GLY A 76 0.27 2.34 -6.94
N TYR A 77 -0.65 1.60 -7.56
CA TYR A 77 -1.13 0.33 -7.04
C TYR A 77 -0.04 -0.75 -7.02
N GLY A 78 0.97 -0.60 -7.88
CA GLY A 78 2.11 -1.51 -7.95
C GLY A 78 2.88 -1.58 -6.64
N GLY A 79 3.31 -2.79 -6.27
CA GLY A 79 4.04 -3.07 -5.03
C GLY A 79 3.24 -2.95 -3.72
N LEU A 80 2.00 -2.43 -3.73
CA LEU A 80 1.17 -2.31 -2.53
C LEU A 80 0.54 -3.63 -2.09
N LYS A 81 0.39 -4.58 -3.01
CA LYS A 81 -0.29 -5.86 -2.80
C LYS A 81 0.53 -7.00 -3.39
N SER A 82 0.57 -8.15 -2.71
CA SER A 82 1.24 -9.34 -3.22
C SER A 82 0.53 -9.88 -4.46
N SER A 83 1.28 -10.66 -5.25
CA SER A 83 0.78 -11.29 -6.48
C SER A 83 -0.43 -12.17 -6.17
N THR A 84 -0.37 -12.87 -5.04
CA THR A 84 -1.45 -13.70 -4.51
C THR A 84 -2.68 -12.90 -4.11
N PHE A 85 -2.52 -11.75 -3.44
CA PHE A 85 -3.66 -10.89 -3.11
C PHE A 85 -4.38 -10.45 -4.37
N ILE A 86 -3.64 -10.04 -5.41
CA ILE A 86 -4.21 -9.60 -6.68
C ILE A 86 -4.91 -10.76 -7.38
N ALA A 87 -4.32 -11.96 -7.35
CA ALA A 87 -4.98 -13.18 -7.85
C ALA A 87 -6.32 -13.41 -7.14
N THR A 88 -6.36 -13.38 -5.80
CA THR A 88 -7.60 -13.51 -5.03
C THR A 88 -8.63 -12.44 -5.41
N LEU A 89 -8.19 -11.18 -5.53
CA LEU A 89 -9.05 -10.06 -5.92
C LEU A 89 -9.67 -10.28 -7.30
N LEU A 90 -8.91 -10.75 -8.28
CA LEU A 90 -9.40 -11.02 -9.63
C LEU A 90 -10.39 -12.19 -9.65
N ILE A 91 -10.18 -13.21 -8.83
CA ILE A 91 -11.02 -14.42 -8.80
C ILE A 91 -12.31 -14.18 -8.01
N ASN A 92 -12.19 -13.67 -6.79
CA ASN A 92 -13.27 -13.50 -5.84
C ASN A 92 -13.26 -12.08 -5.25
N PRO A 93 -13.58 -11.06 -6.05
CA PRO A 93 -13.49 -9.66 -5.60
C PRO A 93 -14.37 -9.35 -4.39
N LYS A 94 -15.52 -10.05 -4.25
CA LYS A 94 -16.46 -9.88 -3.13
C LYS A 94 -15.92 -10.42 -1.80
N ASP A 95 -15.02 -11.39 -1.83
CA ASP A 95 -14.40 -11.95 -0.61
C ASP A 95 -13.37 -10.96 -0.05
N VAL A 96 -12.72 -10.19 -0.93
CA VAL A 96 -11.75 -9.15 -0.57
C VAL A 96 -12.44 -7.84 -0.19
N ASN A 97 -13.48 -7.45 -0.93
CA ASN A 97 -14.22 -6.22 -0.70
C ASN A 97 -15.74 -6.47 -0.78
N PRO A 98 -16.38 -6.81 0.35
CA PRO A 98 -17.81 -7.01 0.43
C PRO A 98 -18.56 -5.73 -0.01
N GLY A 99 -19.31 -5.82 -1.12
CA GLY A 99 -20.03 -4.69 -1.71
C GLY A 99 -19.42 -4.13 -3.01
N THR A 100 -18.28 -4.67 -3.44
CA THR A 100 -17.70 -4.32 -4.75
C THR A 100 -18.60 -4.67 -5.93
N ARG A 101 -18.49 -3.86 -6.99
CA ARG A 101 -19.12 -4.09 -8.30
C ARG A 101 -18.17 -4.71 -9.32
N MET A 102 -16.92 -4.96 -8.95
CA MET A 102 -15.93 -5.61 -9.79
C MET A 102 -16.39 -7.03 -10.15
N PRO A 103 -16.43 -7.41 -11.44
CA PRO A 103 -16.76 -8.77 -11.83
C PRO A 103 -15.61 -9.73 -11.50
N SER A 104 -15.92 -11.02 -11.43
CA SER A 104 -14.89 -12.07 -11.34
C SER A 104 -14.23 -12.27 -12.70
N PHE A 105 -12.90 -12.38 -12.71
CA PHE A 105 -12.07 -12.68 -13.87
C PHE A 105 -11.48 -14.09 -13.81
N LYS A 106 -12.14 -15.01 -13.09
CA LYS A 106 -11.69 -16.41 -12.94
C LYS A 106 -11.38 -17.10 -14.28
N LYS A 107 -12.07 -16.73 -15.37
CA LYS A 107 -11.81 -17.25 -16.72
C LYS A 107 -10.37 -17.05 -17.17
N LEU A 108 -9.78 -15.89 -16.85
CA LEU A 108 -8.40 -15.55 -17.25
C LEU A 108 -7.37 -16.50 -16.67
N LEU A 109 -7.65 -17.19 -15.57
CA LEU A 109 -6.75 -18.19 -14.98
C LEU A 109 -6.55 -19.43 -15.86
N THR A 110 -7.49 -19.65 -16.79
CA THR A 110 -7.49 -20.79 -17.71
C THR A 110 -7.31 -20.35 -19.16
N THR A 111 -7.24 -19.04 -19.43
CA THR A 111 -6.95 -18.52 -20.76
C THR A 111 -5.45 -18.49 -20.96
N ASN A 112 -4.94 -19.30 -21.89
CA ASN A 112 -3.51 -19.32 -22.19
C ASN A 112 -3.04 -17.99 -22.80
N LEU A 113 -1.74 -17.71 -22.65
CA LEU A 113 -1.12 -16.65 -23.44
C LEU A 113 -1.16 -17.03 -24.92
N GLU A 114 -1.54 -16.08 -25.76
CA GLU A 114 -1.63 -16.20 -27.22
C GLU A 114 -0.71 -15.19 -27.92
N LYS A 115 -0.07 -15.60 -29.03
CA LYS A 115 0.74 -14.70 -29.88
C LYS A 115 -0.09 -13.58 -30.51
N SER A 116 -1.38 -13.82 -30.76
CA SER A 116 -2.28 -12.80 -31.32
C SER A 116 -2.38 -11.57 -30.41
N VAL A 117 -2.51 -11.77 -29.09
CA VAL A 117 -2.50 -10.68 -28.12
C VAL A 117 -1.14 -9.98 -28.07
N LEU A 118 -0.03 -10.72 -28.21
CA LEU A 118 1.30 -10.09 -28.33
C LEU A 118 1.43 -9.24 -29.59
N ARG A 119 0.78 -9.62 -30.71
CA ARG A 119 0.75 -8.75 -31.89
C ARG A 119 0.05 -7.43 -31.59
N ASP A 120 -1.02 -7.43 -30.79
CA ASP A 120 -1.71 -6.20 -30.38
C ASP A 120 -0.82 -5.27 -29.55
N VAL A 121 0.07 -5.82 -28.70
CA VAL A 121 1.07 -5.05 -27.94
C VAL A 121 2.00 -4.27 -28.88
N PHE A 122 2.36 -4.84 -30.02
CA PHE A 122 3.26 -4.23 -31.00
C PHE A 122 2.54 -3.61 -32.21
N LYS A 123 1.21 -3.44 -32.18
CA LYS A 123 0.43 -3.03 -33.35
C LYS A 123 0.87 -1.69 -33.96
N ASP A 124 1.41 -0.80 -33.14
CA ASP A 124 1.84 0.56 -33.52
C ASP A 124 3.33 0.63 -33.89
N ILE A 125 4.04 -0.52 -33.90
CA ILE A 125 5.48 -0.62 -34.11
C ILE A 125 5.78 -1.69 -35.17
N SER A 126 6.70 -1.39 -36.08
CA SER A 126 7.21 -2.40 -37.03
C SER A 126 8.24 -3.30 -36.33
N ILE A 127 7.90 -4.57 -36.14
CA ILE A 127 8.76 -5.59 -35.51
C ILE A 127 9.09 -6.71 -36.52
N SER A 128 10.34 -7.17 -36.53
CA SER A 128 10.72 -8.32 -37.37
C SER A 128 10.17 -9.64 -36.80
N ASP A 129 9.99 -10.66 -37.64
CA ASP A 129 9.50 -11.96 -37.14
C ASP A 129 10.46 -12.61 -36.14
N ALA A 130 11.77 -12.48 -36.34
CA ALA A 130 12.79 -13.01 -35.41
C ALA A 130 12.72 -12.33 -34.03
N ASP A 131 12.55 -11.02 -34.04
CA ASP A 131 12.40 -10.20 -32.83
C ASP A 131 11.09 -10.53 -32.11
N PHE A 132 10.01 -10.72 -32.85
CA PHE A 132 8.72 -11.12 -32.28
C PHE A 132 8.76 -12.51 -31.64
N GLU A 133 9.40 -13.49 -32.27
CA GLU A 133 9.59 -14.82 -31.67
C GLU A 133 10.45 -14.76 -30.41
N THR A 134 11.44 -13.88 -30.40
CA THR A 134 12.27 -13.61 -29.21
C THR A 134 11.41 -13.02 -28.08
N ALA A 135 10.62 -11.98 -28.37
CA ALA A 135 9.68 -11.39 -27.41
C ALA A 135 8.70 -12.42 -26.85
N TRP A 136 8.17 -13.29 -27.71
CA TRP A 136 7.27 -14.37 -27.31
C TRP A 136 7.93 -15.35 -26.33
N LYS A 137 9.18 -15.73 -26.60
CA LYS A 137 9.96 -16.59 -25.68
C LYS A 137 10.17 -15.90 -24.33
N THR A 138 10.53 -14.62 -24.34
CA THR A 138 10.77 -13.83 -23.13
C THR A 138 9.53 -13.75 -22.24
N ILE A 139 8.36 -13.43 -22.81
CA ILE A 139 7.09 -13.38 -22.06
C ILE A 139 6.78 -14.70 -21.37
N ASN A 140 6.99 -15.82 -22.05
CA ASN A 140 6.76 -17.14 -21.45
C ASN A 140 7.75 -17.44 -20.31
N GLN A 141 9.00 -16.97 -20.40
CA GLN A 141 9.98 -17.12 -19.32
C GLN A 141 9.62 -16.26 -18.11
N GLU A 142 9.27 -14.99 -18.33
CA GLU A 142 8.80 -14.07 -17.28
C GLU A 142 7.55 -14.61 -16.58
N ALA A 143 6.57 -15.10 -17.35
CA ALA A 143 5.34 -15.64 -16.79
C ALA A 143 5.59 -16.91 -15.97
N ASN A 144 6.51 -17.77 -16.40
CA ASN A 144 6.95 -18.94 -15.62
C ASN A 144 7.60 -18.52 -14.30
N SER A 145 8.40 -17.45 -14.30
CA SER A 145 9.05 -16.93 -13.10
C SER A 145 8.02 -16.41 -12.09
N LEU A 146 7.12 -15.52 -12.54
CA LEU A 146 6.07 -14.95 -11.70
C LEU A 146 5.10 -16.02 -11.18
N LYS A 147 4.75 -17.01 -12.01
CA LYS A 147 3.93 -18.14 -11.56
C LYS A 147 4.57 -18.85 -10.36
N LYS A 148 5.88 -19.13 -10.39
CA LYS A 148 6.56 -19.78 -9.26
C LYS A 148 6.52 -18.92 -8.00
N GLU A 149 6.53 -17.60 -8.13
CA GLU A 149 6.37 -16.69 -7.00
C GLU A 149 4.96 -16.76 -6.40
N ILE A 150 3.92 -16.71 -7.25
CA ILE A 150 2.52 -16.86 -6.83
C ILE A 150 2.29 -18.21 -6.15
N ASP A 151 2.83 -19.29 -6.71
CA ASP A 151 2.67 -20.64 -6.18
C ASP A 151 3.36 -20.82 -4.81
N LYS A 152 4.46 -20.10 -4.53
CA LYS A 152 5.21 -20.23 -3.26
C LYS A 152 4.37 -19.86 -2.04
N GLU A 153 3.42 -18.94 -2.19
CA GLU A 153 2.52 -18.57 -1.09
C GLU A 153 1.46 -19.65 -0.82
N GLY A 154 1.37 -20.70 -1.65
CA GLY A 154 0.57 -21.90 -1.40
C GLY A 154 -0.94 -21.70 -1.49
N VAL A 155 -1.40 -20.49 -1.86
CA VAL A 155 -2.82 -20.13 -1.84
C VAL A 155 -3.53 -20.55 -3.14
N TYR A 156 -2.83 -20.56 -4.29
CA TYR A 156 -3.40 -20.92 -5.58
C TYR A 156 -2.37 -21.55 -6.52
N THR A 157 -2.71 -22.70 -7.13
CA THR A 157 -1.88 -23.35 -8.17
C THR A 157 -2.61 -23.31 -9.51
N HIS A 158 -2.17 -22.43 -10.41
CA HIS A 158 -2.76 -22.27 -11.75
C HIS A 158 -1.69 -22.31 -12.83
N PRO A 159 -2.02 -22.75 -14.08
CA PRO A 159 -1.09 -22.67 -15.19
C PRO A 159 -0.75 -21.21 -15.54
N ILE A 160 0.32 -21.01 -16.30
CA ILE A 160 0.58 -19.71 -16.94
C ILE A 160 -0.64 -19.34 -17.78
N SER A 161 -1.13 -18.13 -17.59
CA SER A 161 -2.36 -17.67 -18.23
C SER A 161 -2.37 -16.15 -18.37
N GLU A 162 -3.36 -15.60 -19.08
CA GLU A 162 -3.57 -14.16 -19.16
C GLU A 162 -3.73 -13.51 -17.78
N ALA A 163 -4.26 -14.24 -16.78
CA ALA A 163 -4.28 -13.77 -15.41
C ALA A 163 -2.86 -13.52 -14.85
N THR A 164 -1.88 -14.37 -15.19
CA THR A 164 -0.48 -14.17 -14.80
C THR A 164 0.06 -12.86 -15.36
N ALA A 165 -0.22 -12.56 -16.62
CA ALA A 165 0.20 -11.30 -17.24
C ALA A 165 -0.51 -10.09 -16.63
N LEU A 166 -1.83 -10.18 -16.41
CA LEU A 166 -2.60 -9.11 -15.77
C LEU A 166 -2.11 -8.82 -14.34
N ILE A 167 -1.77 -9.85 -13.56
CA ILE A 167 -1.16 -9.70 -12.25
C ILE A 167 0.18 -8.96 -12.37
N ALA A 168 1.04 -9.35 -13.31
CA ALA A 168 2.31 -8.68 -13.56
C ALA A 168 2.11 -7.18 -13.83
N PHE A 169 1.14 -6.83 -14.68
CA PHE A 169 0.80 -5.44 -14.97
C PHE A 169 0.34 -4.69 -13.72
N LEU A 170 -0.67 -5.21 -13.00
CA LEU A 170 -1.22 -4.56 -11.81
C LEU A 170 -0.17 -4.35 -10.71
N GLN A 171 0.78 -5.27 -10.55
CA GLN A 171 1.88 -5.16 -9.59
C GLN A 171 2.95 -4.14 -9.97
N ASN A 172 2.97 -3.72 -11.24
CA ASN A 172 3.97 -2.81 -11.78
C ASN A 172 3.37 -1.45 -12.19
N ILE A 173 2.12 -1.15 -11.82
CA ILE A 173 1.55 0.19 -12.05
C ILE A 173 2.35 1.19 -11.18
N PRO A 174 3.12 2.11 -11.80
CA PRO A 174 3.96 3.04 -11.06
C PRO A 174 3.11 4.11 -10.38
N SER A 175 3.66 4.76 -9.36
CA SER A 175 3.08 5.99 -8.84
C SER A 175 3.44 7.17 -9.73
N SER A 176 2.45 7.94 -10.16
CA SER A 176 2.62 9.27 -10.74
C SER A 176 3.22 10.24 -9.71
N GLU A 177 3.71 11.39 -10.18
CA GLU A 177 4.17 12.45 -9.28
C GLU A 177 3.04 12.97 -8.38
N ALA A 178 1.82 13.12 -8.92
CA ALA A 178 0.65 13.50 -8.14
C ALA A 178 0.34 12.49 -7.02
N GLN A 179 0.43 11.18 -7.30
CA GLN A 179 0.21 10.16 -6.29
C GLN A 179 1.32 10.14 -5.22
N LYS A 180 2.57 10.40 -5.60
CA LYS A 180 3.68 10.54 -4.65
C LYS A 180 3.46 11.74 -3.72
N GLU A 181 3.01 12.88 -4.25
CA GLU A 181 2.70 14.07 -3.46
C GLU A 181 1.57 13.80 -2.46
N ILE A 182 0.48 13.17 -2.91
CA ILE A 182 -0.63 12.74 -2.02
C ILE A 182 -0.11 11.84 -0.90
N ASN A 183 0.76 10.88 -1.22
CA ASN A 183 1.32 9.97 -0.22
C ASN A 183 2.22 10.71 0.78
N GLN A 184 2.99 11.70 0.33
CA GLN A 184 3.81 12.55 1.21
C GLN A 184 2.96 13.39 2.16
N ILE A 185 1.89 14.02 1.66
CA ILE A 185 0.97 14.82 2.47
C ILE A 185 0.31 13.94 3.55
N LYS A 186 -0.26 12.79 3.16
CA LYS A 186 -0.85 11.83 4.10
C LYS A 186 0.14 11.39 5.17
N LYS A 187 1.38 11.12 4.78
CA LYS A 187 2.44 10.75 5.74
C LYS A 187 2.73 11.90 6.71
N GLN A 188 2.82 13.14 6.23
CA GLN A 188 3.05 14.30 7.09
C GLN A 188 1.90 14.53 8.07
N GLU A 189 0.65 14.31 7.66
CA GLU A 189 -0.52 14.38 8.54
C GLU A 189 -0.44 13.34 9.65
N VAL A 190 -0.19 12.07 9.30
CA VAL A 190 -0.01 10.98 10.27
C VAL A 190 1.17 11.26 11.21
N ASP A 191 2.30 11.74 10.70
CA ASP A 191 3.47 12.08 11.50
C ASP A 191 3.19 13.25 12.46
N LYS A 192 2.37 14.22 12.05
CA LYS A 192 1.95 15.35 12.88
C LYS A 192 1.01 14.90 14.00
N GLU A 193 0.03 14.04 13.69
CA GLU A 193 -0.86 13.43 14.68
C GLU A 193 -0.07 12.62 15.70
N ASN A 194 0.80 11.71 15.26
CA ASN A 194 1.65 10.91 16.14
C ASN A 194 2.57 11.78 17.03
N LYS A 195 3.09 12.89 16.50
CA LYS A 195 3.88 13.86 17.29
C LYS A 195 3.02 14.58 18.32
N ALA A 196 1.79 14.95 17.99
CA ALA A 196 0.88 15.58 18.93
C ALA A 196 0.48 14.61 20.07
N GLU A 197 0.18 13.35 19.74
CA GLU A 197 -0.06 12.28 20.71
C GLU A 197 1.17 12.06 21.61
N GLY A 198 2.36 11.88 21.01
CA GLY A 198 3.59 11.70 21.75
C GLY A 198 3.95 12.90 22.65
N PHE A 199 3.68 14.13 22.20
CA PHE A 199 3.82 15.32 23.02
C PHE A 199 2.85 15.30 24.20
N PHE A 200 1.57 14.99 23.96
CA PHE A 200 0.58 14.91 25.03
C PHE A 200 0.95 13.85 26.07
N ILE A 201 1.25 12.61 25.66
CA ILE A 201 1.63 11.51 26.55
C ILE A 201 2.88 11.87 27.36
N LYS A 202 3.91 12.43 26.72
CA LYS A 202 5.17 12.81 27.38
C LYS A 202 4.98 13.91 28.44
N ASN A 203 4.01 14.80 28.25
CA ASN A 203 3.75 15.93 29.14
C ASN A 203 2.47 15.76 29.96
N SER A 204 1.93 14.54 30.01
CA SER A 204 0.63 14.22 30.64
C SER A 204 0.56 14.69 32.10
N ASP A 205 1.60 14.45 32.90
CA ASP A 205 1.65 14.91 34.30
C ASP A 205 1.45 16.43 34.41
N SER A 206 2.20 17.22 33.64
CA SER A 206 2.10 18.69 33.68
C SER A 206 0.77 19.20 33.15
N ILE A 207 0.21 18.55 32.13
CA ILE A 207 -1.08 18.90 31.55
C ILE A 207 -2.20 18.61 32.56
N VAL A 208 -2.21 17.42 33.16
CA VAL A 208 -3.19 17.02 34.16
C VAL A 208 -3.10 17.91 35.39
N GLU A 209 -1.89 18.25 35.86
CA GLU A 209 -1.69 19.19 36.97
C GLU A 209 -2.27 20.58 36.66
N GLN A 210 -2.09 21.08 35.43
CA GLN A 210 -2.66 22.36 35.01
C GLN A 210 -4.19 22.31 34.90
N LEU A 211 -4.74 21.22 34.35
CA LEU A 211 -6.19 21.04 34.24
C LEU A 211 -6.85 20.94 35.61
N ALA A 212 -6.23 20.23 36.56
CA ALA A 212 -6.72 20.03 37.92
C ALA A 212 -6.84 21.34 38.73
N LYS A 213 -6.13 22.40 38.36
CA LYS A 213 -6.22 23.72 39.03
C LYS A 213 -7.57 24.42 38.85
N ASN A 214 -8.44 23.90 37.99
CA ASN A 214 -9.78 24.43 37.75
C ASN A 214 -10.82 23.31 37.84
N ASP A 215 -11.65 23.35 38.87
CA ASP A 215 -12.70 22.34 39.14
C ASP A 215 -13.66 22.12 37.98
N LYS A 216 -13.80 23.12 37.08
CA LYS A 216 -14.58 22.97 35.85
C LYS A 216 -14.00 21.87 34.94
N ASN A 217 -12.68 21.71 34.88
CA ASN A 217 -12.05 20.66 34.08
C ASN A 217 -12.29 19.26 34.66
N ILE A 218 -12.35 19.14 35.99
CA ILE A 218 -12.72 17.88 36.66
C ILE A 218 -14.18 17.55 36.33
N SER A 219 -15.06 18.55 36.38
CA SER A 219 -16.48 18.39 36.06
C SER A 219 -16.71 17.97 34.59
N LEU A 220 -15.99 18.61 33.66
CA LEU A 220 -16.02 18.22 32.24
C LEU A 220 -15.43 16.82 32.02
N GLY A 221 -14.35 16.49 32.74
CA GLY A 221 -13.76 15.15 32.72
C GLY A 221 -14.73 14.07 33.18
N LYS A 222 -15.52 14.35 34.23
CA LYS A 222 -16.59 13.48 34.71
C LYS A 222 -17.69 13.27 33.67
N GLU A 223 -18.16 14.34 33.03
CA GLU A 223 -19.17 14.25 31.96
C GLU A 223 -18.65 13.43 30.77
N LEU A 224 -17.40 13.64 30.35
CA LEU A 224 -16.76 12.86 29.30
C LEU A 224 -16.62 11.39 29.70
N TYR A 225 -16.23 11.12 30.95
CA TYR A 225 -16.11 9.78 31.50
C TYR A 225 -17.45 9.04 31.52
N GLU A 226 -18.52 9.69 31.99
CA GLU A 226 -19.88 9.12 32.01
C GLU A 226 -20.34 8.74 30.60
N ASN A 227 -20.07 9.59 29.62
CA ASN A 227 -20.49 9.37 28.22
C ASN A 227 -19.67 8.32 27.47
N ARG A 228 -18.44 8.02 27.89
CA ARG A 228 -17.48 7.22 27.11
C ARG A 228 -16.92 5.99 27.83
N CYS A 229 -16.80 6.05 29.14
CA CYS A 229 -16.07 5.08 29.95
C CYS A 229 -16.99 4.27 30.87
N ALA A 230 -18.06 4.90 31.39
CA ALA A 230 -18.89 4.33 32.43
C ALA A 230 -19.59 3.02 32.04
N MET A 231 -19.94 2.83 30.76
CA MET A 231 -20.54 1.58 30.27
C MET A 231 -19.68 0.35 30.59
N CYS A 232 -18.35 0.50 30.63
CA CYS A 232 -17.43 -0.58 30.95
C CYS A 232 -16.87 -0.47 32.37
N HIS A 233 -16.61 0.74 32.86
CA HIS A 233 -15.91 0.96 34.13
C HIS A 233 -16.83 1.38 35.29
N GLY A 234 -18.15 1.40 35.11
CA GLY A 234 -19.10 1.87 36.11
C GLY A 234 -19.20 3.40 36.14
N GLU A 235 -20.29 3.94 36.66
CA GLU A 235 -20.52 5.39 36.68
C GLU A 235 -19.54 6.12 37.62
N ASN A 236 -19.07 5.43 38.65
CA ASN A 236 -18.13 5.95 39.65
C ASN A 236 -16.73 5.37 39.51
N GLY A 237 -16.46 4.59 38.45
CA GLY A 237 -15.17 3.90 38.28
C GLY A 237 -15.04 2.59 39.05
N GLU A 238 -16.11 2.10 39.66
CA GLU A 238 -16.12 0.87 40.46
C GLU A 238 -15.79 -0.40 39.66
N GLY A 239 -15.89 -0.33 38.33
CA GLY A 239 -15.58 -1.40 37.40
C GLY A 239 -16.79 -2.30 37.11
N MET A 240 -16.96 -2.66 35.83
CA MET A 240 -17.95 -3.63 35.38
C MET A 240 -17.31 -4.64 34.42
N ILE A 241 -17.38 -4.35 33.11
CA ILE A 241 -16.68 -5.08 32.05
C ILE A 241 -15.17 -4.80 32.19
N GLY A 242 -14.81 -3.53 32.40
CA GLY A 242 -13.46 -3.06 32.69
C GLY A 242 -13.09 -3.20 34.17
N PRO A 243 -11.82 -2.92 34.52
CA PRO A 243 -11.34 -2.91 35.90
C PRO A 243 -11.92 -1.77 36.74
N ASN A 244 -11.81 -1.93 38.06
CA ASN A 244 -11.96 -0.86 39.04
C ASN A 244 -10.87 0.21 38.80
N LEU A 245 -11.25 1.48 38.85
CA LEU A 245 -10.39 2.65 38.64
C LEU A 245 -10.27 3.51 39.92
N THR A 246 -10.90 3.08 41.02
CA THR A 246 -10.96 3.82 42.29
C THR A 246 -9.98 3.30 43.34
N ASP A 247 -9.33 2.17 43.10
CA ASP A 247 -8.33 1.58 44.00
C ASP A 247 -6.90 1.84 43.52
N ASP A 248 -5.93 1.27 44.25
CA ASP A 248 -4.50 1.41 43.95
C ASP A 248 -3.97 0.32 43.00
N TYR A 249 -4.82 -0.52 42.39
CA TYR A 249 -4.39 -1.68 41.60
C TYR A 249 -4.66 -1.50 40.10
N TRP A 250 -3.60 -1.51 39.30
CA TRP A 250 -3.65 -1.14 37.89
C TRP A 250 -3.10 -2.25 36.98
N ILE A 251 -3.82 -2.53 35.89
CA ILE A 251 -3.44 -3.56 34.90
C ILE A 251 -2.43 -3.04 33.87
N ASN A 252 -2.53 -1.77 33.49
CA ASN A 252 -1.73 -1.17 32.42
C ASN A 252 -0.92 0.06 32.92
N GLY A 253 -0.66 0.15 34.22
CA GLY A 253 -0.09 1.34 34.85
C GLY A 253 -1.16 2.35 35.30
N GLY A 254 -0.92 3.00 36.44
CA GLY A 254 -1.81 3.97 37.07
C GLY A 254 -1.31 5.41 37.03
N SER A 255 -0.23 5.69 36.29
CA SER A 255 0.26 7.06 36.08
C SER A 255 -0.59 7.81 35.05
N THR A 256 -0.51 9.16 35.06
CA THR A 256 -1.25 9.97 34.06
C THR A 256 -0.82 9.62 32.63
N LYS A 257 0.45 9.25 32.45
CA LYS A 257 1.02 8.80 31.18
C LYS A 257 0.40 7.48 30.74
N ASP A 258 0.38 6.49 31.62
CA ASP A 258 -0.12 5.14 31.31
C ASP A 258 -1.62 5.18 30.97
N ILE A 259 -2.39 5.96 31.74
CA ILE A 259 -3.81 6.14 31.50
C ILE A 259 -4.06 6.92 30.19
N SER A 260 -3.26 7.96 29.90
CA SER A 260 -3.34 8.67 28.62
C SER A 260 -3.07 7.72 27.44
N GLU A 261 -2.04 6.89 27.56
CA GLU A 261 -1.64 5.94 26.53
C GLU A 261 -2.72 4.88 26.27
N ILE A 262 -3.35 4.34 27.33
CA ILE A 262 -4.42 3.35 27.19
C ILE A 262 -5.71 3.96 26.60
N ILE A 263 -6.04 5.21 26.90
CA ILE A 263 -7.20 5.90 26.31
C ILE A 263 -6.96 6.16 24.81
N ILE A 264 -5.76 6.61 24.44
CA ILE A 264 -5.40 6.93 23.04
C ILE A 264 -5.40 5.66 22.19
N ASN A 265 -4.69 4.62 22.64
CA ASN A 265 -4.40 3.43 21.83
C ASN A 265 -5.34 2.25 22.09
N GLY A 266 -6.15 2.31 23.14
CA GLY A 266 -6.96 1.18 23.59
C GLY A 266 -6.11 0.06 24.21
N SER A 267 -6.76 -1.04 24.54
CA SER A 267 -6.11 -2.25 25.07
C SER A 267 -6.38 -3.44 24.15
N PRO A 268 -5.40 -4.33 23.91
CA PRO A 268 -5.65 -5.61 23.24
C PRO A 268 -6.64 -6.51 24.00
N ARG A 269 -6.99 -6.17 25.24
CA ARG A 269 -8.00 -6.86 26.06
C ARG A 269 -9.42 -6.31 25.91
N GLY A 270 -9.69 -5.53 24.86
CA GLY A 270 -11.05 -5.13 24.47
C GLY A 270 -11.43 -3.69 24.78
N MET A 271 -10.53 -2.86 25.30
CA MET A 271 -10.77 -1.41 25.43
C MET A 271 -10.53 -0.74 24.06
N PRO A 272 -11.51 -0.01 23.49
CA PRO A 272 -11.35 0.65 22.20
C PRO A 272 -10.41 1.86 22.28
N ALA A 273 -9.66 2.10 21.20
CA ALA A 273 -8.85 3.30 21.04
C ALA A 273 -9.75 4.54 20.84
N SER A 274 -9.45 5.65 21.54
CA SER A 274 -10.26 6.87 21.50
C SER A 274 -9.66 8.01 20.67
N LYS A 275 -8.46 7.83 20.10
CA LYS A 275 -7.73 8.88 19.37
C LYS A 275 -8.45 9.48 18.15
N SER A 276 -9.43 8.78 17.60
CA SER A 276 -10.24 9.26 16.47
C SER A 276 -11.48 10.06 16.89
N VAL A 277 -11.81 10.09 18.19
CA VAL A 277 -13.06 10.67 18.71
C VAL A 277 -12.88 11.62 19.90
N LEU A 278 -11.70 11.63 20.55
CA LEU A 278 -11.35 12.55 21.63
C LEU A 278 -10.13 13.38 21.26
N THR A 279 -10.18 14.67 21.59
CA THR A 279 -9.04 15.57 21.52
C THR A 279 -8.08 15.36 22.70
N PRO A 280 -6.81 15.78 22.60
CA PRO A 280 -5.87 15.70 23.72
C PRO A 280 -6.35 16.39 25.00
N ILE A 281 -7.09 17.51 24.88
CA ILE A 281 -7.64 18.21 26.05
C ILE A 281 -8.73 17.38 26.73
N GLU A 282 -9.63 16.78 25.96
CA GLU A 282 -10.70 15.91 26.50
C GLU A 282 -10.11 14.68 27.19
N ILE A 283 -9.07 14.07 26.61
CA ILE A 283 -8.33 12.97 27.25
C ILE A 283 -7.71 13.46 28.56
N GLY A 284 -7.04 14.62 28.54
CA GLY A 284 -6.49 15.22 29.76
C GLY A 284 -7.54 15.43 30.84
N GLN A 285 -8.73 15.91 30.49
CA GLN A 285 -9.83 16.11 31.43
C GLN A 285 -10.34 14.78 32.01
N ILE A 286 -10.50 13.74 31.19
CA ILE A 286 -10.85 12.38 31.65
C ILE A 286 -9.80 11.87 32.63
N VAL A 287 -8.51 11.98 32.28
CA VAL A 287 -7.41 11.56 33.15
C VAL A 287 -7.40 12.35 34.45
N THR A 288 -7.63 13.67 34.40
CA THR A 288 -7.77 14.50 35.61
C THR A 288 -8.91 14.01 36.51
N TYR A 289 -10.07 13.66 35.95
CA TYR A 289 -11.17 13.07 36.72
C TYR A 289 -10.80 11.70 37.30
N MET A 290 -10.16 10.84 36.52
CA MET A 290 -9.68 9.53 37.00
C MET A 290 -8.70 9.66 38.16
N MET A 291 -7.79 10.64 38.11
CA MET A 291 -6.89 10.94 39.22
C MET A 291 -7.60 11.47 40.46
N ALA A 292 -8.75 12.12 40.31
CA ALA A 292 -9.56 12.58 41.44
C ALA A 292 -10.33 11.44 42.14
N ILE A 293 -10.64 10.35 41.42
CA ILE A 293 -11.34 9.18 41.99
C ILE A 293 -10.39 8.04 42.39
N LYS A 294 -9.13 8.05 41.92
CA LYS A 294 -8.10 7.09 42.34
C LYS A 294 -7.90 7.15 43.87
N GLY A 295 -7.88 6.00 44.53
CA GLY A 295 -7.74 5.86 45.98
C GLY A 295 -9.00 6.15 46.79
N THR A 296 -10.14 6.46 46.16
CA THR A 296 -11.42 6.65 46.87
C THR A 296 -12.01 5.33 47.37
N ASN A 297 -11.58 4.19 46.80
CA ASN A 297 -12.00 2.84 47.18
C ASN A 297 -13.53 2.70 47.26
N HIS A 298 -14.20 2.78 46.11
CA HIS A 298 -15.66 2.73 46.07
C HIS A 298 -16.19 1.44 46.72
N PRO A 299 -17.25 1.47 47.57
CA PRO A 299 -17.74 0.30 48.30
C PRO A 299 -18.15 -0.88 47.40
N ASP A 300 -18.68 -0.57 46.21
CA ASP A 300 -19.08 -1.56 45.20
C ASP A 300 -17.97 -1.86 44.17
N GLY A 301 -16.73 -1.45 44.48
CA GLY A 301 -15.57 -1.67 43.61
C GLY A 301 -15.30 -3.16 43.37
N LYS A 302 -14.97 -3.52 42.13
CA LYS A 302 -14.46 -4.86 41.82
C LYS A 302 -13.18 -5.13 42.63
N GLU A 303 -12.96 -6.42 42.91
CA GLU A 303 -11.75 -6.92 43.55
C GLU A 303 -10.47 -6.40 42.85
N PRO A 304 -9.39 -6.10 43.59
CA PRO A 304 -8.13 -5.59 43.06
C PRO A 304 -7.60 -6.37 41.84
N GLN A 305 -7.21 -5.64 40.78
CA GLN A 305 -6.69 -6.24 39.54
C GLN A 305 -5.39 -5.57 39.09
N GLY A 306 -4.33 -6.36 38.91
CA GLY A 306 -3.03 -5.86 38.44
C GLY A 306 -2.05 -5.59 39.57
N GLU A 307 -1.16 -4.62 39.37
CA GLU A 307 -0.10 -4.26 40.31
C GLU A 307 -0.47 -3.03 41.13
N LYS A 308 0.03 -2.96 42.37
CA LYS A 308 -0.24 -1.84 43.26
C LYS A 308 0.66 -0.65 42.92
N GLU A 309 0.08 0.53 42.71
CA GLU A 309 0.79 1.76 42.29
C GLU A 309 0.32 3.03 43.01
#